data_AF-A0A3B1CP78-F1
#
_entry.id   AF-A0A3B1CP78-F1
#
_cell.length_a   1.000
_cell.length_b   1.000
_cell.length_c   1.000
_cell.angle_alpha   90.00
_cell.angle_beta   90.00
_cell.angle_gamma   90.00
#
_symmetry.space_group_name_H-M   'P 1'
#
loop_
_entity.id
_entity.type
_entity.pdbx_description
1 polymer ?
#
loop_
_entity_poly.entity_id
_entity_poly.type
_entity_poly.pdbx_seq_one_letter_code
_entity_poly.pdbx_strand_id
1 'polypeptide(L)' 'METKCFVCGADDKERVYISCVKGGEEKLVCVLCLPVLIHGAH' A
#
# COMPACT_ATOMS: atom_id res chain seq x y z
N MET A 1 10.73 -10.89 0.85
CA MET A 1 9.93 -9.65 0.77
C MET A 1 8.66 -9.91 1.55
N GLU A 2 8.43 -9.22 2.66
CA GLU A 2 7.20 -9.38 3.43
C GLU A 2 6.08 -8.60 2.74
N THR A 3 4.97 -9.27 2.39
CA THR A 3 3.81 -8.64 1.76
C THR A 3 3.04 -7.85 2.81
N LYS A 4 3.44 -6.60 3.04
CA LYS A 4 2.83 -5.72 4.05
C LYS A 4 2.51 -4.36 3.45
N CYS A 5 1.31 -3.86 3.70
CA CYS A 5 0.91 -2.51 3.30
C CYS A 5 1.69 -1.46 4.12
N PHE A 6 2.39 -0.54 3.45
CA PHE A 6 3.13 0.51 4.13
C PHE A 6 2.23 1.57 4.80
N VAL A 7 0.93 1.62 4.47
CA VAL A 7 -0.03 2.59 5.01
C VAL A 7 -0.72 2.03 6.26
N CYS A 8 -1.40 0.88 6.15
CA CYS A 8 -2.16 0.31 7.27
C CYS A 8 -1.45 -0.86 7.99
N GLY A 9 -0.31 -1.33 7.48
CA GLY A 9 0.41 -2.45 8.06
C GLY A 9 -0.22 -3.83 7.84
N ALA A 10 -1.30 -3.95 7.06
CA ALA A 10 -1.92 -5.24 6.77
C ALA A 10 -0.97 -6.18 6.01
N ASP A 11 -0.95 -7.44 6.41
CA ASP A 11 -0.15 -8.55 5.86
C ASP A 11 -1.02 -9.77 5.46
N ASP A 12 -2.34 -9.53 5.36
CA ASP A 12 -3.36 -10.49 4.95
C ASP A 12 -3.10 -11.01 3.52
N LYS A 13 -3.02 -12.33 3.37
CA LYS A 13 -2.73 -13.03 2.10
C LYS A 13 -3.90 -12.99 1.12
N GLU A 14 -5.12 -12.70 1.57
CA GLU A 14 -6.31 -12.58 0.69
C GLU A 14 -6.44 -11.18 0.09
N ARG A 15 -5.66 -10.20 0.56
CA ARG A 15 -5.67 -8.84 0.01
C ARG A 15 -4.82 -8.74 -1.24
N VAL A 16 -5.29 -7.93 -2.19
CA VAL A 16 -4.49 -7.50 -3.34
C VAL A 16 -3.57 -6.36 -2.91
N TYR A 17 -2.28 -6.50 -3.26
CA TYR A 17 -1.26 -5.48 -3.06
C TYR A 17 -0.72 -5.04 -4.41
N ILE A 18 -0.34 -3.77 -4.49
CA ILE A 18 0.27 -3.14 -5.67
C ILE A 18 1.60 -2.52 -5.24
N SER A 19 2.64 -2.68 -6.06
CA SER A 19 3.91 -1.97 -5.87
C SER A 19 3.77 -0.51 -6.30
N CYS A 20 4.33 0.40 -5.50
CA CYS A 20 4.41 1.82 -5.81
C CYS A 20 5.73 2.41 -5.35
N VAL A 21 6.14 3.54 -5.92
CA VAL A 21 7.32 4.29 -5.47
C VAL A 21 6.85 5.52 -4.69
N LYS A 22 7.36 5.69 -3.46
CA LYS A 22 7.12 6.89 -2.63
C LYS A 22 8.44 7.38 -2.05
N GLY A 23 8.77 8.64 -2.32
CA GLY A 23 10.04 9.22 -1.86
C GLY A 23 11.28 8.54 -2.44
N GLY A 24 11.17 7.94 -3.63
CA GLY A 24 12.26 7.19 -4.28
C GLY A 24 12.41 5.74 -3.81
N GLU A 25 11.60 5.29 -2.84
CA GLU A 25 11.63 3.91 -2.34
C GLU A 25 10.46 3.10 -2.87
N GLU A 26 10.73 1.85 -3.26
CA GLU A 26 9.68 0.87 -3.59
C GLU A 26 8.94 0.43 -2.31
N LYS A 27 7.61 0.44 -2.37
CA LYS A 27 6.70 0.08 -1.27
C LYS A 27 5.56 -0.77 -1.81
N LEU A 28 4.96 -1.57 -0.93
CA LEU A 28 3.71 -2.31 -1.19
C LEU A 28 2.53 -1.60 -0.52
N VAL A 29 1.45 -1.37 -1.27
CA VAL A 29 0.19 -0.81 -0.75
C VAL A 29 -0.97 -1.77 -1.02
N CYS A 30 -1.87 -1.96 -0.06
CA CYS A 30 -3.09 -2.72 -0.32
C CYS A 30 -4.08 -1.83 -1.11
N VAL A 31 -4.89 -2.45 -1.96
CA VAL A 31 -5.89 -1.73 -2.78
C VAL A 31 -6.89 -0.90 -1.96
N LEU A 32 -7.09 -1.23 -0.68
CA LEU A 32 -7.94 -0.46 0.24
C LEU A 32 -7.31 0.88 0.70
N CYS A 33 -5.97 0.94 0.78
CA CYS A 33 -5.25 2.16 1.14
C CYS A 33 -4.83 2.99 -0.07
N LEU A 34 -4.88 2.42 -1.28
CA LEU A 34 -4.56 3.13 -2.52
C LEU A 34 -5.38 4.43 -2.71
N PRO A 35 -6.70 4.49 -2.42
CA PRO A 35 -7.49 5.70 -2.59
C PRO A 35 -6.94 6.90 -1.81
N VAL A 36 -6.47 6.69 -0.58
CA VAL A 36 -5.87 7.76 0.26
C VAL A 36 -4.59 8.30 -0.36
N LEU A 37 -3.84 7.48 -1.10
CA LEU A 37 -2.63 7.92 -1.79
C LEU A 37 -2.92 8.70 -3.08
N ILE A 38 -4.02 8.40 -3.77
CA ILE A 38 -4.40 9.07 -5.03
C ILE A 38 -5.16 10.36 -4.75
N HIS A 39 -6.09 10.34 -3.79
CA HIS A 39 -7.03 11.43 -3.54
C HIS A 39 -6.68 12.27 -2.31
N GLY A 40 -5.71 11.83 -1.49
CA GLY A 40 -5.46 12.43 -0.19
C GLY A 40 -6.46 11.96 0.88
N ALA A 41 -6.23 12.36 2.13
CA ALA A 41 -7.17 12.12 3.22
C ALA A 41 -8.21 13.25 3.22
N HIS A 42 -9.41 12.96 2.70
CA HIS A 42 -10.59 13.80 2.84
C HIS A 42 -11.43 13.33 4.04
#